data_AF-A0A661C7S9-F1
#
_entry.id   AF-A0A661C7S9-F1
#
_cell.length_a   1.000
_cell.length_b   1.000
_cell.length_c   1.000
_cell.angle_alpha   90.00
_cell.angle_beta   90.00
_cell.angle_gamma   90.00
#
_symmetry.space_group_name_H-M   'P 1'
#
loop_
_entity.id
_entity.type
_entity.pdbx_description
1 polymer ?
#
loop_
_entity_poly.entity_id
_entity_poly.type
_entity_poly.pdbx_seq_one_letter_code
_entity_poly.pdbx_strand_id
1 'polypeptide(L)'
;MFTQLSENITKINNDSAESLRQATELTQKSSQKLLEMQSSWVSQAIKFGVDQAQLLSKAQDPRAYFADQATLVGEYLEQSAKNAEELVAVVTDNGAQARDFVEQGVEKAQVSLRTVAEEATAAAKPAAKKKAA
;
A
#
# COMPACT_ATOMS: atom_id res chain seq x y z
N MET A 1 -11.31 38.56 8.88
CA MET A 1 -11.68 37.91 7.60
C MET A 1 -10.46 37.49 6.79
N PHE A 2 -9.54 38.38 6.41
CA PHE A 2 -8.31 37.97 5.69
C PHE A 2 -7.43 36.99 6.50
N THR A 3 -7.39 37.15 7.83
CA THR A 3 -6.61 36.29 8.73
C THR A 3 -7.15 34.86 8.80
N GLN A 4 -8.47 34.67 8.93
CA GLN A 4 -9.12 33.33 8.95
C GLN A 4 -8.99 32.59 7.63
N LEU A 5 -9.17 33.29 6.50
CA LEU A 5 -8.97 32.69 5.18
C LEU A 5 -7.50 32.25 4.97
N SER A 6 -6.56 33.07 5.43
CA SER A 6 -5.12 32.73 5.39
C SER A 6 -4.79 31.53 6.27
N GLU A 7 -5.34 31.45 7.48
CA GLU A 7 -5.15 30.32 8.40
C GLU A 7 -5.70 29.01 7.81
N ASN A 8 -6.88 29.06 7.17
CA ASN A 8 -7.47 27.89 6.51
C ASN A 8 -6.67 27.44 5.29
N ILE A 9 -6.14 28.37 4.48
CA ILE A 9 -5.25 28.03 3.36
C ILE A 9 -3.95 27.38 3.88
N THR A 10 -3.36 27.91 4.94
CA THR A 10 -2.17 27.31 5.57
C THR A 10 -2.47 25.91 6.11
N LYS A 11 -3.63 25.71 6.73
CA LYS A 11 -4.06 24.39 7.22
C LYS A 11 -4.22 23.38 6.08
N ILE A 12 -4.91 23.77 5.00
CA ILE A 12 -5.08 22.92 3.80
C ILE A 12 -3.73 22.52 3.20
N ASN A 13 -2.78 23.46 3.14
CA ASN A 13 -1.43 23.16 2.64
C ASN A 13 -0.69 22.16 3.54
N ASN A 14 -0.78 22.32 4.86
CA ASN A 14 -0.16 21.39 5.81
C ASN A 14 -0.80 20.00 5.73
N ASP A 15 -2.14 19.92 5.70
CA ASP A 15 -2.89 18.67 5.57
C ASP A 15 -2.57 17.95 4.24
N SER A 16 -2.36 18.72 3.17
CA SER A 16 -1.95 18.19 1.85
C SER A 16 -0.53 17.63 1.88
N ALA A 17 0.41 18.33 2.52
CA ALA A 17 1.79 17.86 2.68
C ALA A 17 1.85 16.58 3.52
N GLU A 18 1.06 16.49 4.60
CA GLU A 18 0.95 15.30 5.41
C GLU A 18 0.34 14.12 4.62
N SER A 19 -0.70 14.37 3.84
CA SER A 19 -1.33 13.34 2.99
C SER A 19 -0.35 12.78 1.95
N LEU A 20 0.44 13.65 1.30
CA LEU A 20 1.49 13.23 0.37
C LEU A 20 2.57 12.40 1.05
N ARG A 21 2.94 12.76 2.28
CA ARG A 21 3.90 12.00 3.08
C ARG A 21 3.36 10.61 3.40
N GLN A 22 2.12 10.51 3.87
CA GLN A 22 1.46 9.23 4.17
C GLN A 22 1.37 8.33 2.93
N ALA A 23 0.99 8.89 1.77
CA ALA A 23 0.97 8.14 0.51
C ALA A 23 2.35 7.62 0.10
N THR A 24 3.40 8.44 0.32
CA THR A 24 4.78 8.04 0.05
C THR A 24 5.22 6.92 0.99
N GLU A 25 4.93 7.03 2.28
CA GLU A 25 5.24 6.00 3.28
C GLU A 25 4.52 4.68 2.98
N LEU A 26 3.24 4.73 2.59
CA LEU A 26 2.47 3.55 2.15
C LEU A 26 3.12 2.89 0.94
N THR A 27 3.48 3.68 -0.07
CA THR A 27 4.11 3.19 -1.31
C THR A 27 5.46 2.55 -1.03
N GLN A 28 6.27 3.20 -0.19
CA GLN A 28 7.59 2.71 0.19
C GLN A 28 7.51 1.40 0.96
N LYS A 29 6.63 1.32 1.97
CA LYS A 29 6.40 0.10 2.77
C LYS A 29 5.93 -1.05 1.89
N SER A 30 4.97 -0.79 1.00
CA SER A 30 4.45 -1.78 0.04
C SER A 30 5.56 -2.30 -0.87
N SER A 31 6.38 -1.39 -1.40
CA SER A 31 7.48 -1.73 -2.30
C SER A 31 8.56 -2.56 -1.59
N GLN A 32 8.93 -2.18 -0.37
CA GLN A 32 9.89 -2.94 0.45
C GLN A 32 9.39 -4.36 0.70
N LYS A 33 8.13 -4.52 1.12
CA LYS A 33 7.55 -5.83 1.38
C LYS A 33 7.51 -6.71 0.11
N LEU A 34 7.14 -6.14 -1.04
CA LEU A 34 7.16 -6.88 -2.30
C LEU A 34 8.57 -7.30 -2.73
N LEU A 35 9.58 -6.45 -2.50
CA LEU A 35 10.98 -6.79 -2.77
C LEU A 35 11.50 -7.90 -1.86
N GLU A 36 11.16 -7.86 -0.57
CA GLU A 36 11.50 -8.93 0.38
C GLU A 36 10.88 -10.27 -0.05
N MET A 37 9.61 -10.26 -0.45
CA MET A 37 8.93 -11.45 -0.97
C MET A 37 9.59 -11.96 -2.23
N GLN A 38 9.89 -11.09 -3.20
CA GLN A 38 10.58 -11.47 -4.43
C GLN A 38 11.95 -12.09 -4.12
N SER A 39 12.72 -11.50 -3.20
CA SER A 39 14.02 -12.03 -2.78
C SER A 39 13.87 -13.43 -2.16
N SER A 40 12.89 -13.61 -1.27
CA SER A 40 12.56 -14.91 -0.67
C SER A 40 12.24 -15.97 -1.72
N TRP A 41 11.39 -15.65 -2.70
CA TRP A 41 11.00 -16.58 -3.75
C TRP A 41 12.17 -16.98 -4.65
N VAL A 42 13.04 -16.02 -5.01
CA VAL A 42 14.26 -16.29 -5.76
C VAL A 42 15.18 -17.22 -4.97
N SER A 43 15.40 -16.95 -3.68
CA SER A 43 16.20 -17.84 -2.82
C SER A 43 15.62 -19.25 -2.73
N GLN A 44 14.30 -19.40 -2.65
CA GLN A 44 13.66 -20.71 -2.64
C GLN A 44 13.83 -21.46 -3.96
N ALA A 45 13.67 -20.79 -5.10
CA ALA A 45 13.89 -21.40 -6.41
C ALA A 45 15.34 -21.85 -6.59
N ILE A 46 16.31 -21.05 -6.12
CA ILE A 46 17.73 -21.41 -6.12
C ILE A 46 17.95 -22.66 -5.25
N LYS A 47 17.40 -22.67 -4.02
CA LYS A 47 17.52 -23.81 -3.11
C LYS A 47 16.96 -25.09 -3.73
N PHE A 48 15.76 -25.03 -4.33
CA PHE A 48 15.16 -26.15 -5.03
C PHE A 48 16.03 -26.68 -6.18
N GLY A 49 16.66 -25.79 -6.95
CA GLY A 49 17.61 -26.18 -8.01
C GLY A 49 18.87 -26.86 -7.45
N VAL A 50 19.42 -26.35 -6.35
CA VAL A 50 20.56 -26.95 -5.65
C VAL A 50 20.20 -28.34 -5.11
N ASP A 51 19.04 -28.48 -4.47
CA ASP A 51 18.59 -29.73 -3.87
C ASP A 51 18.32 -30.79 -4.97
N GLN A 52 17.75 -30.40 -6.11
CA GLN A 52 17.63 -31.29 -7.29
C GLN A 52 18.99 -31.76 -7.81
N ALA A 53 19.97 -30.85 -7.93
CA ALA A 53 21.31 -31.21 -8.39
C ALA A 53 22.01 -32.17 -7.42
N GLN A 54 21.84 -31.95 -6.11
CA GLN A 54 22.36 -32.85 -5.09
C GLN A 54 21.70 -34.23 -5.12
N LEU A 55 20.38 -34.29 -5.33
CA LEU A 55 19.65 -35.55 -5.48
C LEU A 55 20.16 -36.34 -6.69
N LEU A 56 20.30 -35.67 -7.83
CA LEU A 56 20.84 -36.30 -9.04
C LEU A 56 22.27 -36.81 -8.82
N SER A 57 23.12 -36.04 -8.13
CA SER A 57 24.50 -36.44 -7.83
C SER A 57 24.61 -37.64 -6.88
N LYS A 58 23.59 -37.88 -6.04
CA LYS A 58 23.57 -38.97 -5.05
C LYS A 58 22.73 -40.17 -5.50
N ALA A 59 22.06 -40.08 -6.64
CA ALA A 59 21.15 -41.10 -7.15
C ALA A 59 21.91 -42.39 -7.47
N GLN A 60 21.77 -43.40 -6.60
CA GLN A 60 22.29 -44.76 -6.83
C GLN A 60 21.19 -45.75 -7.22
N ASP A 61 19.94 -45.48 -6.80
CA ASP A 61 18.74 -46.26 -7.14
C ASP A 61 17.68 -45.34 -7.75
N PRO A 62 17.19 -45.62 -8.98
CA PRO A 62 16.11 -44.87 -9.60
C PRO A 62 14.85 -44.75 -8.74
N ARG A 63 14.48 -45.79 -7.98
CA ARG A 63 13.26 -45.75 -7.15
C ARG A 63 13.37 -44.79 -5.99
N ALA A 64 14.50 -44.82 -5.29
CA ALA A 64 14.81 -43.86 -4.23
C ALA A 64 14.86 -42.43 -4.77
N TYR A 65 15.52 -42.24 -5.92
CA TYR A 65 15.59 -40.94 -6.59
C TYR A 65 14.20 -40.36 -6.91
N PHE A 66 13.29 -41.14 -7.49
CA PHE A 66 11.94 -40.65 -7.79
C PHE A 66 11.12 -40.34 -6.53
N ALA A 67 11.27 -41.12 -5.46
CA ALA A 67 10.60 -40.86 -4.19
C ALA A 67 11.08 -39.55 -3.55
N ASP A 68 12.40 -39.33 -3.54
CA ASP A 68 13.00 -38.11 -3.01
C ASP A 68 12.67 -36.89 -3.88
N GLN A 69 12.65 -37.06 -5.20
CA GLN A 69 12.26 -36.01 -6.14
C GLN A 69 10.79 -35.60 -5.96
N ALA A 70 9.88 -36.57 -5.75
CA ALA A 70 8.48 -36.29 -5.47
C ALA A 70 8.30 -35.51 -4.16
N THR A 71 9.07 -35.86 -3.13
CA THR A 71 9.09 -35.13 -1.85
C THR A 71 9.57 -33.69 -2.05
N LEU A 72 10.71 -33.51 -2.72
CA LEU A 72 11.28 -32.18 -2.96
C LEU A 72 10.34 -31.28 -3.79
N VAL A 73 9.71 -31.82 -4.82
CA VAL A 73 8.70 -31.09 -5.62
C VAL A 73 7.47 -30.76 -4.76
N GLY A 74 7.02 -31.69 -3.92
CA GLY A 74 5.91 -31.47 -2.99
C GLY A 74 6.18 -30.31 -2.03
N GLU A 75 7.34 -30.31 -1.37
CA GLU A 75 7.77 -29.24 -0.48
C GLU A 75 7.86 -27.88 -1.20
N TYR A 76 8.42 -27.86 -2.41
CA TYR A 76 8.50 -26.64 -3.21
C TYR A 76 7.12 -26.10 -3.62
N LEU A 77 6.19 -26.97 -3.98
CA LEU A 77 4.82 -26.59 -4.32
C LEU A 77 4.06 -26.09 -3.08
N GLU A 78 4.21 -26.74 -1.93
CA GLU A 78 3.62 -26.28 -0.68
C GLU A 78 4.12 -24.88 -0.31
N GLN A 79 5.43 -24.66 -0.43
CA GLN A 79 6.02 -23.36 -0.16
C GLN A 79 5.55 -22.31 -1.17
N SER A 80 5.42 -22.67 -2.45
CA SER A 80 4.88 -21.79 -3.50
C SER A 80 3.42 -21.40 -3.23
N ALA A 81 2.61 -22.32 -2.71
CA ALA A 81 1.24 -22.02 -2.30
C ALA A 81 1.22 -21.02 -1.14
N LYS A 82 2.04 -21.22 -0.09
CA LYS A 82 2.17 -20.27 1.03
C LYS A 82 2.62 -18.89 0.57
N ASN A 83 3.56 -18.82 -0.37
CA ASN A 83 4.02 -17.57 -0.96
C ASN A 83 2.89 -16.83 -1.70
N ALA A 84 2.03 -17.57 -2.42
CA ALA A 84 0.87 -17.00 -3.10
C ALA A 84 -0.17 -16.48 -2.09
N GLU A 85 -0.42 -17.20 -1.01
CA GLU A 85 -1.28 -16.76 0.10
C GLU A 85 -0.74 -15.48 0.74
N GLU A 86 0.56 -15.40 1.01
CA GLU A 86 1.19 -14.19 1.54
C GLU A 86 1.05 -13.01 0.57
N LEU A 87 1.21 -13.25 -0.74
CA LEU A 87 1.07 -12.18 -1.74
C LEU A 87 -0.37 -11.64 -1.76
N VAL A 88 -1.35 -12.53 -1.76
CA VAL A 88 -2.76 -12.15 -1.72
C VAL A 88 -3.06 -11.36 -0.45
N ALA A 89 -2.54 -11.78 0.70
CA ALA A 89 -2.70 -11.05 1.95
C ALA A 89 -2.10 -9.64 1.88
N VAL A 90 -0.87 -9.50 1.38
CA VAL A 90 -0.19 -8.20 1.22
C VAL A 90 -0.92 -7.29 0.24
N VAL A 91 -1.36 -7.80 -0.90
CA VAL A 91 -2.11 -7.01 -1.89
C VAL A 91 -3.46 -6.56 -1.34
N THR A 92 -4.14 -7.44 -0.59
CA THR A 92 -5.42 -7.11 0.05
C THR A 92 -5.26 -6.05 1.12
N ASP A 93 -4.26 -6.18 1.99
CA ASP A 93 -3.93 -5.21 3.03
C ASP A 93 -3.55 -3.84 2.45
N ASN A 94 -2.69 -3.82 1.43
CA ASN A 94 -2.32 -2.59 0.72
C ASN A 94 -3.54 -1.95 0.04
N GLY A 95 -4.43 -2.76 -0.54
CA GLY A 95 -5.66 -2.29 -1.16
C GLY A 95 -6.61 -1.64 -0.16
N ALA A 96 -6.76 -2.23 1.03
CA ALA A 96 -7.56 -1.67 2.12
C ALA A 96 -6.97 -0.34 2.60
N GLN A 97 -5.66 -0.28 2.87
CA GLN A 97 -5.00 0.95 3.29
C GLN A 97 -5.07 2.06 2.23
N ALA A 98 -4.91 1.72 0.96
CA ALA A 98 -5.05 2.68 -0.14
C ALA A 98 -6.48 3.22 -0.24
N ARG A 99 -7.48 2.36 -0.05
CA ARG A 99 -8.88 2.76 -0.01
C ARG A 99 -9.18 3.69 1.17
N ASP A 100 -8.75 3.31 2.37
CA ASP A 100 -8.94 4.13 3.58
C ASP A 100 -8.27 5.50 3.41
N PHE A 101 -7.08 5.54 2.83
CA PHE A 101 -6.39 6.80 2.52
C PHE A 101 -7.19 7.68 1.55
N VAL A 102 -7.76 7.10 0.49
CA VAL A 102 -8.60 7.84 -0.47
C VAL A 102 -9.90 8.30 0.19
N GLU A 103 -10.58 7.47 0.97
CA GLU A 103 -11.81 7.82 1.68
C GLU A 103 -11.56 8.99 2.65
N GLN A 104 -10.50 8.92 3.47
CA GLN A 104 -10.09 10.02 4.35
C GLN A 104 -9.73 11.29 3.56
N GLY A 105 -9.07 11.16 2.42
CA GLY A 105 -8.75 12.28 1.53
C GLY A 105 -9.99 12.98 0.99
N VAL A 106 -11.00 12.21 0.57
CA VAL A 106 -12.29 12.73 0.08
C VAL A 106 -13.05 13.43 1.21
N GLU A 107 -13.11 12.83 2.40
CA GLU A 107 -13.75 13.45 3.57
C GLU A 107 -13.09 14.77 3.96
N LYS A 108 -11.75 14.78 4.06
CA LYS A 108 -10.98 16.01 4.36
C LYS A 108 -11.20 17.10 3.31
N ALA A 109 -11.24 16.73 2.02
CA ALA A 109 -11.50 17.67 0.94
C ALA A 109 -12.92 18.26 1.02
N GLN A 110 -13.94 17.43 1.27
CA GLN A 110 -15.33 17.89 1.41
C GLN A 110 -15.50 18.84 2.60
N VAL A 111 -14.92 18.51 3.76
CA VAL A 111 -14.97 19.37 4.96
C VAL A 111 -14.26 20.71 4.70
N SER A 112 -13.10 20.67 4.06
CA SER A 112 -12.33 21.88 3.73
C SER A 112 -13.10 22.79 2.74
N LEU A 113 -13.67 22.23 1.68
CA LEU A 113 -14.47 22.97 0.71
C LEU A 113 -15.72 23.60 1.35
N ARG A 114 -16.39 22.88 2.25
CA ARG A 114 -17.55 23.39 2.99
C ARG A 114 -17.17 24.57 3.88
N THR A 115 -16.06 24.45 4.60
CA THR A 115 -15.56 25.51 5.49
C THR A 115 -15.24 26.78 4.69
N VAL A 116 -14.54 26.64 3.57
CA VAL A 116 -14.21 27.78 2.69
C VAL A 116 -15.47 28.43 2.10
N ALA A 117 -16.47 27.63 1.70
CA ALA A 117 -17.74 28.14 1.17
C ALA A 117 -18.59 28.88 2.22
N GLU A 118 -18.65 28.36 3.44
CA GLU A 118 -19.34 28.99 4.59
C GLU A 118 -18.68 30.33 4.97
N GLU A 119 -17.35 30.41 4.93
CA GLU A 119 -16.62 31.66 5.19
C GLU A 119 -16.76 32.68 4.05
N ALA A 120 -16.74 32.24 2.79
CA ALA A 120 -16.94 33.11 1.63
C ALA A 120 -18.35 33.73 1.62
N THR A 121 -19.38 32.96 2.00
CA THR A 121 -20.76 33.45 2.12
C THR A 121 -20.96 34.37 3.32
N ALA A 122 -20.26 34.14 4.44
CA ALA A 122 -20.22 35.06 5.58
C ALA A 122 -19.55 36.40 5.23
N ALA A 123 -18.51 36.37 4.38
CA ALA A 123 -17.81 37.55 3.90
C ALA A 123 -18.63 38.42 2.93
N ALA A 124 -19.60 37.85 2.20
CA ALA A 124 -20.46 38.58 1.27
C ALA A 124 -21.64 39.35 1.94
N LYS A 125 -22.03 38.98 3.17
CA LYS A 125 -23.19 39.57 3.89
C LYS A 125 -23.05 41.00 4.43
N PRO A 126 -21.87 41.64 4.66
CA PRO A 126 -21.84 42.99 5.23
C PRO A 126 -22.15 44.13 4.23
N ALA A 127 -22.06 43.87 2.91
CA ALA A 127 -22.16 44.95 1.91
C ALA A 127 -23.60 45.34 1.54
N ALA A 128 -24.60 44.49 1.83
CA ALA A 128 -25.98 44.72 1.41
C ALA A 128 -26.78 45.70 2.31
N LYS A 129 -26.26 46.10 3.47
CA LYS A 129 -26.97 46.99 4.42
C LYS A 129 -26.60 48.49 4.35
N LYS A 130 -25.73 48.92 3.43
CA LYS A 130 -25.32 50.34 3.32
C LYS A 130 -25.87 51.12 2.11
N LYS A 131 -26.81 50.57 1.35
CA LYS A 131 -27.55 51.28 0.30
C LYS A 131 -29.06 51.24 0.56
N ALA A 132 -29.47 51.78 1.70
CA ALA A 132 -30.86 52.16 1.98
C ALA A 132 -30.87 53.14 3.15
N ALA A 133 -30.44 54.38 2.89
CA ALA A 133 -30.71 55.56 3.70
C ALA A 133 -30.61 56.78 2.79
#